data_AF-A0A2G9TLV0-F1
#
_entry.id   AF-A0A2G9TLV0-F1
#
_cell.length_a   1.000
_cell.length_b   1.000
_cell.length_c   1.000
_cell.angle_alpha   90.00
_cell.angle_beta   90.00
_cell.angle_gamma   90.00
#
_symmetry.space_group_name_H-M   'P 1'
#
loop_
_entity.id
_entity.type
_entity.pdbx_description
1 polymer ?
#
loop_
_entity_poly.entity_id
_entity_poly.type
_entity_poly.pdbx_seq_one_letter_code
_entity_poly.pdbx_strand_id
1 'polypeptide(L)'
;MSTSLSEGYEQTQRGGTKAWEETFMKMHVDSYKEVEGRGLTTKIAKNLLNMERNRYVDVLPFDQCRVVLGSNTDEDDSYINASPVSIKQAHRNYILAQGPLENTCNDFWQMVWEQNVPAVIMLNKVMESGRHKCAVYFPSKNEREVEFDDFTAELESEEQHHNFVVRWIYLKKNDEGD
;
A
#
# COMPACT_ATOMS: atom_id res chain seq x y z
N MET A 1 20.59 -10.76 -27.11
CA MET A 1 20.68 -11.53 -25.85
C MET A 1 20.25 -10.61 -24.73
N SER A 2 19.33 -11.03 -23.86
CA SER A 2 18.93 -10.24 -22.70
C SER A 2 20.09 -10.17 -21.72
N THR A 3 20.55 -8.97 -21.37
CA THR A 3 21.52 -8.76 -20.28
C THR A 3 20.94 -9.34 -18.99
N SER A 4 21.77 -10.03 -18.20
CA SER A 4 21.36 -10.47 -16.87
C SER A 4 21.22 -9.29 -15.91
N LEU A 5 20.47 -9.47 -14.81
CA LEU A 5 20.32 -8.44 -13.77
C LEU A 5 21.67 -7.99 -13.18
N SER A 6 22.60 -8.93 -12.97
CA SER A 6 23.94 -8.64 -12.45
C SER A 6 24.79 -7.84 -13.44
N GLU A 7 24.77 -8.22 -14.72
CA GLU A 7 25.50 -7.48 -15.76
C GLU A 7 24.95 -6.07 -15.94
N GLY A 8 23.62 -5.91 -15.91
CA GLY A 8 22.97 -4.60 -15.97
C GLY A 8 23.36 -3.72 -14.78
N TYR A 9 23.33 -4.28 -13.57
CA TYR A 9 23.78 -3.57 -12.36
C TYR A 9 25.24 -3.13 -12.46
N GLU A 10 26.15 -4.02 -12.83
CA GLU A 10 27.56 -3.69 -12.98
C GLU A 10 27.81 -2.62 -14.03
N GLN A 11 27.08 -2.68 -15.15
CA GLN A 11 27.20 -1.69 -16.22
C GLN A 11 26.78 -0.30 -15.74
N THR A 12 25.62 -0.19 -15.08
CA THR A 12 25.15 1.09 -14.52
C THR A 12 26.10 1.60 -13.44
N GLN A 13 26.56 0.70 -12.56
CA GLN A 13 27.48 1.04 -11.48
C GLN A 13 28.82 1.60 -11.99
N ARG A 14 29.38 1.02 -13.07
CA ARG A 14 30.62 1.53 -13.71
C ARG A 14 30.45 2.93 -14.29
N GLY A 15 29.23 3.29 -14.72
CA GLY A 15 28.90 4.61 -15.25
C GLY A 15 28.66 5.69 -14.19
N GLY A 16 28.67 5.33 -12.89
CA GLY A 16 28.49 6.26 -11.78
C GLY A 16 27.12 6.94 -11.76
N THR A 17 27.01 8.06 -11.05
CA THR A 17 25.73 8.77 -10.82
C THR A 17 24.98 9.09 -12.11
N LYS A 18 25.68 9.52 -13.16
CA LYS A 18 25.06 9.86 -14.44
C LYS A 18 24.33 8.68 -15.08
N ALA A 19 24.94 7.49 -15.06
CA ALA A 19 24.30 6.29 -15.62
C ALA A 19 23.08 5.85 -14.80
N TRP A 20 23.10 6.05 -13.48
CA TRP A 20 21.93 5.82 -12.63
C TRP A 20 20.79 6.79 -12.94
N GLU A 21 21.10 8.08 -13.14
CA GLU A 21 20.11 9.10 -13.55
C GLU A 21 19.50 8.75 -14.92
N GLU A 22 20.32 8.39 -15.90
CA GLU A 22 19.86 7.98 -17.23
C GLU A 22 18.97 6.72 -17.17
N THR A 23 19.36 5.74 -16.34
CA THR A 23 18.57 4.51 -16.14
C THR A 23 17.21 4.83 -15.51
N PHE A 24 17.19 5.66 -14.46
CA PHE A 24 15.95 6.10 -13.82
C PHE A 24 15.04 6.86 -14.78
N MET A 25 15.59 7.80 -15.55
CA MET A 25 14.83 8.56 -16.55
C MET A 25 14.26 7.66 -17.65
N LYS A 26 15.02 6.65 -18.08
CA LYS A 26 14.53 5.66 -19.02
C LYS A 26 13.35 4.88 -18.44
N MET A 27 13.47 4.36 -17.21
CA MET A 27 12.37 3.65 -16.53
C MET A 27 11.12 4.53 -16.40
N HIS A 28 11.31 5.81 -16.08
CA HIS A 28 10.23 6.78 -16.00
C HIS A 28 9.51 6.92 -17.34
N VAL A 29 10.23 7.19 -18.43
CA VAL A 29 9.66 7.33 -19.78
C VAL A 29 8.95 6.05 -20.23
N ASP A 30 9.56 4.89 -20.00
CA ASP A 30 8.99 3.61 -20.41
C ASP A 30 7.71 3.32 -19.61
N SER A 31 7.67 3.66 -18.32
CA SER A 31 6.45 3.54 -17.50
C SER A 31 5.28 4.38 -18.04
N TYR A 32 5.51 5.62 -18.47
CA TYR A 32 4.45 6.44 -19.09
C TYR A 32 3.93 5.85 -20.39
N LYS A 33 4.82 5.32 -21.24
CA LYS A 33 4.41 4.65 -22.48
C LYS A 33 3.60 3.39 -22.21
N GLU A 34 3.94 2.63 -21.17
CA GLU A 34 3.15 1.47 -20.76
C GLU A 34 1.77 1.86 -20.26
N VAL A 35 1.67 2.93 -19.46
CA VAL A 35 0.39 3.48 -18.97
C VAL A 35 -0.50 3.86 -20.15
N GLU A 36 0.04 4.60 -21.13
CA GLU A 36 -0.69 5.01 -22.34
C GLU A 36 -1.07 3.80 -23.21
N GLY A 37 -0.09 2.93 -23.52
CA GLY A 37 -0.29 1.77 -24.39
C GLY A 37 -1.28 0.75 -23.84
N ARG A 38 -1.44 0.68 -22.51
CA ARG A 38 -2.43 -0.17 -21.84
C ARG A 38 -3.75 0.56 -21.54
N GLY A 39 -3.83 1.86 -21.82
CA GLY A 39 -5.01 2.68 -21.53
C GLY A 39 -5.36 2.73 -20.05
N LEU A 40 -4.35 2.73 -19.16
CA LEU A 40 -4.58 2.78 -17.71
C LEU A 40 -5.09 4.16 -17.29
N THR A 41 -6.03 4.20 -16.34
CA THR A 41 -6.69 5.42 -15.89
C THR A 41 -6.74 5.50 -14.38
N THR A 42 -6.98 6.69 -13.83
CA THR A 42 -7.15 6.90 -12.37
C THR A 42 -8.45 7.65 -12.08
N LYS A 43 -9.50 7.40 -12.87
CA LYS A 43 -10.77 8.14 -12.83
C LYS A 43 -11.52 7.88 -11.53
N ILE A 44 -11.50 6.65 -11.02
CA ILE A 44 -12.19 6.29 -9.76
C ILE A 44 -11.53 7.00 -8.59
N ALA A 45 -10.20 6.97 -8.52
CA ALA A 45 -9.42 7.65 -7.49
C ALA A 45 -9.60 9.18 -7.52
N LYS A 46 -9.88 9.76 -8.70
CA LYS A 46 -10.14 11.19 -8.92
C LYS A 46 -11.62 11.58 -8.78
N ASN A 47 -12.52 10.64 -8.52
CA ASN A 47 -13.92 10.96 -8.24
C ASN A 47 -14.00 11.79 -6.96
N LEU A 48 -14.88 12.78 -6.92
CA LEU A 48 -15.08 13.69 -5.78
C LEU A 48 -15.29 12.92 -4.45
N LEU A 49 -15.98 11.78 -4.50
CA LEU A 49 -16.23 10.93 -3.33
C LEU A 49 -14.95 10.27 -2.77
N ASN A 50 -13.93 10.07 -3.62
CA ASN A 50 -12.71 9.32 -3.27
C ASN A 50 -11.49 10.21 -3.06
N MET A 51 -11.55 11.49 -3.44
CA MET A 51 -10.41 12.40 -3.38
C MET A 51 -9.84 12.52 -1.96
N GLU A 52 -10.71 12.57 -0.95
CA GLU A 52 -10.32 12.66 0.47
C GLU A 52 -9.81 11.34 1.06
N ARG A 53 -9.95 10.22 0.33
CA ARG A 53 -9.37 8.92 0.70
C ARG A 53 -7.94 8.74 0.16
N ASN A 54 -7.39 9.73 -0.56
CA ASN A 54 -6.02 9.71 -1.07
C ASN A 54 -5.09 10.58 -0.23
N ARG A 55 -3.97 10.00 0.23
CA ARG A 55 -2.94 10.75 0.97
C ARG A 55 -2.24 11.79 0.10
N TYR A 56 -2.02 11.47 -1.18
CA TYR A 56 -1.39 12.36 -2.14
C TYR A 56 -2.19 12.37 -3.44
N VAL A 57 -2.47 13.56 -3.95
CA VAL A 57 -3.29 13.77 -5.16
C VAL A 57 -2.63 13.25 -6.45
N ASP A 58 -1.32 13.07 -6.42
CA ASP A 58 -0.48 12.62 -7.53
C ASP A 58 -0.04 11.15 -7.43
N VAL A 59 -0.42 10.44 -6.36
CA VAL A 59 -0.12 9.02 -6.16
C VAL A 59 -1.44 8.25 -6.03
N LEU A 60 -1.93 7.75 -7.16
CA LEU A 60 -3.25 7.14 -7.28
C LEU A 60 -3.15 5.73 -7.87
N PRO A 61 -4.01 4.78 -7.46
CA PRO A 61 -4.06 3.45 -8.07
C PRO A 61 -4.69 3.55 -9.46
N PHE A 62 -4.28 2.65 -10.36
CA PHE A 62 -4.95 2.54 -11.66
C PHE A 62 -6.29 1.82 -11.51
N ASP A 63 -7.33 2.31 -12.17
CA ASP A 63 -8.69 1.79 -12.11
C ASP A 63 -8.75 0.30 -12.47
N GLN A 64 -7.92 -0.13 -13.42
CA GLN A 64 -7.88 -1.49 -13.97
C GLN A 64 -7.30 -2.53 -13.01
N CYS A 65 -6.57 -2.10 -11.98
CA CYS A 65 -5.90 -3.01 -11.04
C CYS A 65 -5.94 -2.50 -9.60
N ARG A 66 -6.83 -1.58 -9.25
CA ARG A 66 -7.01 -1.20 -7.84
C ARG A 66 -7.59 -2.38 -7.06
N VAL A 67 -7.35 -2.40 -5.76
CA VAL A 67 -8.17 -3.23 -4.87
C VAL A 67 -9.57 -2.59 -4.78
N VAL A 68 -10.59 -3.43 -4.77
CA VAL A 68 -12.00 -3.04 -4.61
C VAL A 68 -12.50 -3.67 -3.33
N LEU A 69 -13.05 -2.85 -2.43
CA LEU A 69 -13.63 -3.31 -1.17
C LEU A 69 -15.07 -3.75 -1.37
N GLY A 70 -15.51 -4.71 -0.56
CA GLY A 70 -16.87 -5.23 -0.58
C GLY A 70 -17.16 -6.16 -1.76
N SER A 71 -18.35 -6.77 -1.73
CA SER A 71 -18.79 -7.70 -2.77
C SER A 71 -19.28 -7.04 -4.06
N ASN A 72 -19.61 -5.73 -4.01
CA ASN A 72 -20.17 -4.99 -5.13
C ASN A 72 -19.28 -3.80 -5.53
N THR A 73 -18.90 -3.76 -6.80
CA THR A 73 -18.05 -2.69 -7.37
C THR A 73 -18.77 -1.34 -7.53
N ASP A 74 -20.08 -1.33 -7.35
CA ASP A 74 -20.97 -0.19 -7.64
C ASP A 74 -21.33 0.62 -6.38
N GLU A 75 -20.80 0.24 -5.22
CA GLU A 75 -20.96 1.00 -3.98
C GLU A 75 -19.92 2.12 -3.92
N ASP A 76 -20.39 3.31 -3.51
CA ASP A 76 -19.55 4.50 -3.31
C ASP A 76 -18.39 4.22 -2.33
N ASP A 77 -18.56 3.23 -1.44
CA ASP A 77 -17.58 2.82 -0.44
C ASP A 77 -16.55 1.77 -0.91
N SER A 78 -16.62 1.29 -2.16
CA SER A 78 -15.74 0.23 -2.68
C SER A 78 -14.28 0.65 -2.94
N TYR A 79 -13.87 1.86 -2.55
CA TYR A 79 -12.59 2.47 -2.91
C TYR A 79 -11.55 2.42 -1.79
N ILE A 80 -10.36 1.91 -2.12
CA ILE A 80 -9.14 2.08 -1.34
C ILE A 80 -7.95 2.37 -2.27
N ASN A 81 -7.01 3.22 -1.82
CA ASN A 81 -5.77 3.49 -2.54
C ASN A 81 -4.76 2.34 -2.32
N ALA A 82 -4.98 1.26 -3.05
CA ALA A 82 -4.13 0.07 -3.05
C ALA A 82 -4.13 -0.63 -4.41
N SER A 83 -3.05 -1.33 -4.74
CA SER A 83 -2.91 -2.12 -5.97
C SER A 83 -2.19 -3.44 -5.70
N PRO A 84 -2.70 -4.59 -6.17
CA PRO A 84 -2.00 -5.86 -6.08
C PRO A 84 -0.85 -5.90 -7.09
N VAL A 85 0.26 -6.51 -6.67
CA VAL A 85 1.47 -6.69 -7.47
C VAL A 85 1.97 -8.12 -7.31
N SER A 86 2.09 -8.83 -8.43
CA SER A 86 2.68 -10.17 -8.46
C SER A 86 4.12 -10.12 -8.96
N ILE A 87 5.06 -10.51 -8.12
CA ILE A 87 6.48 -10.65 -8.49
C ILE A 87 6.74 -12.13 -8.78
N LYS A 88 6.65 -12.49 -10.07
CA LYS A 88 6.76 -13.88 -10.54
C LYS A 88 8.08 -14.53 -10.12
N GLN A 89 9.19 -13.80 -10.20
CA GLN A 89 10.53 -14.28 -9.87
C GLN A 89 10.69 -14.60 -8.38
N ALA A 90 9.94 -13.91 -7.52
CA ALA A 90 9.95 -14.14 -6.08
C ALA A 90 8.86 -15.12 -5.63
N HIS A 91 8.00 -15.58 -6.55
CA HIS A 91 6.79 -16.35 -6.26
C HIS A 91 5.94 -15.70 -5.15
N ARG A 92 5.79 -14.37 -5.20
CA ARG A 92 5.11 -13.59 -4.15
C ARG A 92 4.13 -12.60 -4.73
N ASN A 93 2.99 -12.49 -4.06
CA ASN A 93 1.98 -11.48 -4.29
C ASN A 93 2.05 -10.46 -3.15
N TYR A 94 1.89 -9.20 -3.50
CA TYR A 94 1.86 -8.07 -2.58
C TYR A 94 0.62 -7.24 -2.87
N ILE A 95 0.20 -6.46 -1.88
CA ILE A 95 -0.67 -5.31 -2.10
C ILE A 95 0.16 -4.08 -1.71
N LEU A 96 0.38 -3.19 -2.67
CA LEU A 96 0.99 -1.90 -2.41
C LEU A 96 -0.13 -0.93 -2.05
N ALA A 97 -0.11 -0.41 -0.83
CA ALA A 97 -1.13 0.51 -0.31
C ALA A 97 -0.47 1.77 0.25
N GLN A 98 -1.21 2.88 0.21
CA GLN A 98 -0.79 4.08 0.93
C GLN A 98 -0.80 3.84 2.45
N GLY A 99 -0.06 4.64 3.22
CA GLY A 99 -0.25 4.69 4.67
C GLY A 99 -1.66 5.17 5.01
N PRO A 100 -2.49 4.41 5.76
CA PRO A 100 -3.88 4.76 6.05
C PRO A 100 -4.03 6.18 6.61
N LEU A 101 -5.07 6.88 6.16
CA LEU A 101 -5.55 8.14 6.75
C LEU A 101 -6.47 7.82 7.93
N GLU A 102 -6.76 8.80 8.78
CA GLU A 102 -7.68 8.60 9.91
C GLU A 102 -9.05 8.09 9.45
N ASN A 103 -9.57 8.65 8.34
CA ASN A 103 -10.83 8.26 7.72
C ASN A 103 -10.75 7.01 6.80
N THR A 104 -9.60 6.33 6.72
CA THR A 104 -9.44 5.12 5.90
C THR A 104 -8.80 3.96 6.68
N CYS A 105 -8.75 4.03 8.01
CA CYS A 105 -8.24 2.94 8.83
C CYS A 105 -9.18 1.72 8.77
N ASN A 106 -10.49 1.92 8.79
CA ASN A 106 -11.48 0.84 8.64
C ASN A 106 -11.34 0.15 7.27
N ASP A 107 -11.34 0.93 6.19
CA ASP A 107 -11.11 0.47 4.81
C ASP A 107 -9.84 -0.38 4.68
N PHE A 108 -8.76 0.01 5.37
CA PHE A 108 -7.50 -0.74 5.37
C PHE A 108 -7.64 -2.11 6.03
N TRP A 109 -8.31 -2.20 7.18
CA TRP A 109 -8.55 -3.49 7.83
C TRP A 109 -9.57 -4.35 7.09
N GLN A 110 -10.58 -3.74 6.46
CA GLN A 110 -11.47 -4.42 5.53
C GLN A 110 -10.68 -5.05 4.38
N MET A 111 -9.76 -4.30 3.77
CA MET A 111 -8.87 -4.83 2.72
C MET A 111 -8.06 -6.03 3.23
N VAL A 112 -7.44 -5.90 4.41
CA VAL A 112 -6.64 -6.98 5.02
C VAL A 112 -7.48 -8.23 5.24
N TRP A 113 -8.70 -8.06 5.74
CA TRP A 113 -9.64 -9.14 6.00
C TRP A 113 -10.10 -9.81 4.70
N GLU A 114 -10.67 -9.06 3.75
CA GLU A 114 -11.22 -9.59 2.49
C GLU A 114 -10.16 -10.26 1.62
N GLN A 115 -8.95 -9.70 1.60
CA GLN A 115 -7.83 -10.25 0.81
C GLN A 115 -7.06 -11.35 1.56
N ASN A 116 -7.48 -11.73 2.76
CA ASN A 116 -6.83 -12.73 3.62
C ASN A 116 -5.33 -12.46 3.78
N VAL A 117 -4.96 -11.19 4.05
CA VAL A 117 -3.57 -10.76 4.16
C VAL A 117 -2.95 -11.28 5.46
N PRO A 118 -1.90 -12.13 5.41
CA PRO A 118 -1.34 -12.73 6.61
C PRO A 118 -0.32 -11.84 7.33
N ALA A 119 0.16 -10.78 6.67
CA ALA A 119 1.17 -9.88 7.24
C ALA A 119 1.10 -8.49 6.60
N VAL A 120 1.24 -7.46 7.44
CA VAL A 120 1.36 -6.06 7.02
C VAL A 120 2.80 -5.60 7.24
N ILE A 121 3.42 -5.01 6.22
CA ILE A 121 4.76 -4.45 6.29
C ILE A 121 4.67 -2.93 6.20
N MET A 122 4.79 -2.25 7.33
CA MET A 122 4.83 -0.79 7.41
C MET A 122 6.28 -0.29 7.24
N LEU A 123 6.54 0.47 6.18
CA LEU A 123 7.90 0.92 5.81
C LEU A 123 8.22 2.37 6.24
N ASN A 124 7.28 3.06 6.89
CA ASN A 124 7.41 4.45 7.30
C ASN A 124 7.07 4.62 8.80
N LYS A 125 7.45 5.75 9.38
CA LYS A 125 6.94 6.15 10.70
C LYS A 125 5.58 6.83 10.54
N VAL A 126 4.81 6.90 11.63
CA VAL A 126 3.56 7.68 11.70
C VAL A 126 3.83 9.15 11.40
N MET A 127 4.93 9.69 11.94
CA MET A 127 5.38 11.06 11.72
C MET A 127 6.86 11.09 11.31
N GLU A 128 7.17 11.88 10.30
CA GLU A 128 8.54 12.08 9.80
C GLU A 128 8.79 13.55 9.53
N SER A 129 9.85 14.11 10.12
CA SER A 129 10.20 15.53 9.98
C SER A 129 9.02 16.48 10.25
N GLY A 130 8.22 16.17 11.27
CA GLY A 130 7.03 16.95 11.66
C GLY A 130 5.81 16.81 10.74
N ARG A 131 5.83 15.88 9.77
CA ARG A 131 4.70 15.62 8.87
C ARG A 131 4.08 14.25 9.16
N HIS A 132 2.75 14.18 9.20
CA HIS A 132 2.02 12.92 9.29
C HIS A 132 2.16 12.13 7.98
N LYS A 133 2.67 10.91 8.08
CA LYS A 133 2.88 9.98 6.97
C LYS A 133 1.93 8.78 7.03
N CYS A 134 1.35 8.51 8.19
CA CYS A 134 0.37 7.46 8.43
C CYS A 134 -0.49 7.83 9.63
N ALA A 135 -1.74 7.36 9.67
CA ALA A 135 -2.49 7.25 10.91
C ALA A 135 -1.95 6.10 11.78
N VAL A 136 -2.30 6.10 13.05
CA VAL A 136 -2.10 4.93 13.92
C VAL A 136 -3.29 4.00 13.68
N TYR A 137 -3.08 2.98 12.86
CA TYR A 137 -4.11 1.99 12.50
C TYR A 137 -3.89 0.65 13.23
N PHE A 138 -3.00 0.60 14.22
CA PHE A 138 -2.60 -0.63 14.89
C PHE A 138 -2.45 -0.39 16.40
N PRO A 139 -2.70 -1.41 17.24
CA PRO A 139 -2.53 -1.31 18.68
C PRO A 139 -1.05 -1.29 19.09
N SER A 140 -0.79 -0.76 20.28
CA SER A 140 0.55 -0.63 20.86
C SER A 140 0.55 -1.03 22.34
N LYS A 141 1.72 -1.04 22.99
CA LYS A 141 1.80 -1.32 24.44
C LYS A 141 0.99 -0.36 25.31
N ASN A 142 0.82 0.89 24.87
CA ASN A 142 0.07 1.91 25.62
C ASN A 142 -1.43 1.87 25.32
N GLU A 143 -1.82 1.27 24.19
CA GLU A 143 -3.18 1.20 23.69
C GLU A 143 -3.33 -0.18 23.04
N ARG A 144 -3.63 -1.18 23.87
CA ARG A 144 -3.59 -2.60 23.46
C ARG A 144 -4.73 -3.01 22.55
N GLU A 145 -5.74 -2.18 22.40
CA GLU A 145 -6.91 -2.41 21.59
C GLU A 145 -7.24 -1.11 20.87
N VAL A 146 -7.52 -1.19 19.58
CA VAL A 146 -7.96 -0.06 18.77
C VAL A 146 -9.22 -0.50 18.03
N GLU A 147 -10.31 0.21 18.28
CA GLU A 147 -11.59 0.02 17.61
C GLU A 147 -11.67 0.88 16.35
N PHE A 148 -12.15 0.27 15.28
CA PHE A 148 -12.59 0.88 14.03
C PHE A 148 -14.08 0.54 13.85
N ASP A 149 -14.71 1.06 12.80
CA ASP A 149 -16.15 0.90 12.59
C ASP A 149 -16.55 -0.59 12.58
N ASP A 150 -15.97 -1.38 11.67
CA ASP A 150 -16.32 -2.80 11.49
C ASP A 150 -15.31 -3.76 12.11
N PHE A 151 -14.20 -3.25 12.66
CA PHE A 151 -13.08 -4.06 13.10
C PHE A 151 -12.51 -3.60 14.43
N THR A 152 -12.02 -4.55 15.22
CA THR A 152 -11.20 -4.29 16.41
C THR A 152 -9.85 -4.99 16.25
N ALA A 153 -8.77 -4.25 16.45
CA ALA A 153 -7.41 -4.77 16.40
C ALA A 153 -6.81 -4.83 17.82
N GLU A 154 -6.52 -6.03 18.30
CA GLU A 154 -5.98 -6.30 19.62
C GLU A 154 -4.51 -6.72 19.55
N LEU A 155 -3.67 -6.15 20.41
CA LEU A 155 -2.27 -6.49 20.53
C LEU A 155 -2.11 -7.75 21.38
N GLU A 156 -1.69 -8.84 20.74
CA GLU A 156 -1.27 -10.05 21.43
C GLU A 156 0.12 -9.86 22.05
N SER A 157 1.10 -9.50 21.22
CA SER A 157 2.48 -9.25 21.66
C SER A 157 3.21 -8.26 20.76
N GLU A 158 4.29 -7.68 21.29
CA GLU A 158 5.15 -6.74 20.56
C GLU A 158 6.62 -6.99 20.88
N GLU A 159 7.41 -7.25 19.84
CA GLU A 159 8.86 -7.41 19.91
C GLU A 159 9.57 -6.21 19.30
N GLN A 160 10.39 -5.55 20.12
CA GLN A 160 11.22 -4.43 19.68
C GLN A 160 12.56 -4.97 19.18
N HIS A 161 12.87 -4.77 17.90
CA HIS A 161 14.20 -4.96 17.34
C HIS A 161 14.90 -3.61 17.15
N HIS A 162 16.17 -3.66 16.74
CA HIS A 162 16.98 -2.46 16.55
C HIS A 162 16.40 -1.51 15.50
N ASN A 163 15.91 -2.05 14.38
CA ASN A 163 15.47 -1.28 13.21
C ASN A 163 13.97 -1.35 12.92
N PHE A 164 13.24 -2.24 13.58
CA PHE A 164 11.82 -2.48 13.34
C PHE A 164 11.13 -3.03 14.59
N VAL A 165 9.81 -3.04 14.55
CA VAL A 165 8.95 -3.63 15.60
C VAL A 165 8.09 -4.67 14.94
N VAL A 166 7.97 -5.84 15.57
CA VAL A 166 7.02 -6.88 15.17
C VAL A 166 5.85 -6.85 16.14
N ARG A 167 4.63 -6.86 15.60
CA ARG A 167 3.39 -6.92 16.36
C ARG A 167 2.59 -8.13 15.92
N TRP A 168 2.15 -8.91 16.88
CA TRP A 168 1.14 -9.94 16.69
C TRP A 168 -0.19 -9.31 17.05
N ILE A 169 -1.06 -9.22 16.06
CA ILE A 169 -2.34 -8.53 16.16
C ILE A 169 -3.44 -9.55 15.88
N TYR A 170 -4.39 -9.64 16.79
CA TYR A 170 -5.65 -10.33 16.56
C TYR A 170 -6.64 -9.33 15.97
N LEU A 171 -7.11 -9.60 14.75
CA LEU A 171 -8.12 -8.78 14.09
C LEU A 171 -9.48 -9.47 14.24
N LYS A 172 -10.43 -8.78 14.84
CA LYS A 172 -11.80 -9.22 14.99
C LYS A 172 -12.70 -8.37 14.10
N LYS A 173 -13.60 -9.00 13.33
CA LYS A 173 -14.72 -8.29 12.71
C LYS A 173 -15.81 -8.11 13.77
N ASN A 174 -16.29 -6.89 13.95
CA ASN A 174 -17.37 -6.59 14.86
C ASN A 174 -18.66 -7.19 14.30
N ASP A 175 -19.41 -7.90 15.13
CA ASP A 175 -20.70 -8.44 14.72
C ASP A 175 -21.65 -7.26 14.50
N GLU A 176 -22.27 -7.19 13.33
CA GLU A 176 -23.47 -6.35 13.15
C GLU A 176 -24.48 -6.85 14.17
N GLY A 177 -24.78 -6.04 15.19
CA GLY A 177 -25.51 -6.48 16.38
C GLY A 177 -26.77 -7.30 16.06
N ASP A 178 -26.96 -8.38 16.83
CA ASP A 178 -28.21 -9.14 16.94
C ASP A 178 -29.43 -8.24 17.28
#